data_AF-A0A2H0T7L4-F1
#
_entry.id   AF-A0A2H0T7L4-F1
#
_cell.length_a   1.000
_cell.length_b   1.000
_cell.length_c   1.000
_cell.angle_alpha   90.00
_cell.angle_beta   90.00
_cell.angle_gamma   90.00
#
_symmetry.space_group_name_H-M   'P 1'
#
loop_
_entity.id
_entity.type
_entity.pdbx_description
1 polymer ?
#
loop_
_entity_poly.entity_id
_entity_poly.type
_entity_poly.pdbx_seq_one_letter_code
_entity_poly.pdbx_strand_id
1 'polypeptide(L)'
;FTIFQNMPVTFLAENNQGLMVKNGFASVSGLAFLVFFAGVIMVVIFIIRRVVNRRQKTKIGATWDCGTDLTSRMEITSTGFARSIVLIFKGILKPSIQHEIEYHDSESRYLPKQRTVILGVSDVYKTYFYQPLHTLVHILSLRTKKIQSGNINTYIFYIFITLLVVLFATL
;
A
#
# COMPACT_ATOMS: atom_id res chain seq x y z
N PHE A 1 7.73 -3.67 -28.31
CA PHE A 1 8.17 -3.01 -27.07
C PHE A 1 9.44 -2.18 -27.28
N THR A 2 9.46 -1.29 -28.29
CA THR A 2 10.63 -0.48 -28.66
C THR A 2 10.57 0.96 -28.14
N ILE A 3 9.53 1.29 -27.36
CA ILE A 3 9.24 2.66 -26.89
C ILE A 3 10.26 3.16 -25.85
N PHE A 4 11.03 2.27 -25.22
CA PHE A 4 11.97 2.64 -24.14
C PHE A 4 13.44 2.79 -24.56
N GLN A 5 13.80 2.59 -25.83
CA GLN A 5 15.21 2.73 -26.27
C GLN A 5 15.69 4.19 -26.40
N ASN A 6 14.76 5.15 -26.46
CA ASN A 6 15.07 6.59 -26.58
C ASN A 6 14.90 7.39 -25.29
N MET A 7 14.74 6.74 -24.12
CA MET A 7 14.84 7.48 -22.87
C MET A 7 16.30 7.90 -22.68
N PRO A 8 16.61 9.19 -22.47
CA PRO A 8 17.96 9.59 -22.10
C PRO A 8 18.25 8.89 -20.77
N VAL A 9 19.12 7.89 -20.80
CA VAL A 9 19.69 7.28 -19.60
C VAL A 9 20.55 8.38 -18.96
N THR A 10 19.89 9.21 -18.15
CA THR A 10 20.48 10.34 -17.42
C THR A 10 21.40 9.86 -16.29
N PHE A 11 21.37 8.56 -16.00
CA PHE A 11 22.17 7.91 -14.97
C PHE A 11 23.04 6.83 -15.60
N LEU A 12 24.35 7.06 -15.62
CA LEU A 12 25.33 6.00 -15.80
C LEU A 12 25.65 5.46 -14.41
N ALA A 13 25.21 4.24 -14.12
CA ALA A 13 25.65 3.54 -12.92
C ALA A 13 27.08 3.04 -13.17
N GLU A 14 28.06 3.78 -12.67
CA GLU A 14 29.45 3.32 -12.68
C GLU A 14 29.64 2.30 -11.56
N ASN A 15 30.41 1.23 -11.83
CA ASN A 15 30.58 0.05 -10.96
C ASN A 15 31.17 0.35 -9.56
N ASN A 16 31.39 1.62 -9.20
CA ASN A 16 32.01 2.04 -7.94
C ASN A 16 31.25 3.20 -7.25
N GLN A 17 29.98 2.96 -6.92
CA GLN A 17 29.19 3.71 -5.92
C GLN A 17 28.95 5.21 -6.18
N GLY A 18 29.22 5.69 -7.39
CA GLY A 18 28.92 7.05 -7.84
C GLY A 18 27.79 7.08 -8.86
N LEU A 19 26.77 7.91 -8.62
CA LEU A 19 25.79 8.27 -9.64
C LEU A 19 26.28 9.56 -10.30
N MET A 20 26.71 9.45 -11.57
CA MET A 20 27.10 10.61 -12.38
C MET A 20 25.98 11.00 -13.33
N VAL A 21 25.59 12.28 -13.30
CA VAL A 21 24.70 12.88 -14.30
C VAL A 21 25.53 13.18 -15.56
N LYS A 22 25.05 12.77 -16.73
CA LYS A 22 25.72 13.05 -18.02
C LYS A 22 25.98 14.56 -18.15
N ASN A 23 27.25 14.92 -18.39
CA ASN A 23 27.87 16.27 -18.41
C ASN A 23 28.66 16.67 -17.15
N GLY A 24 28.82 15.80 -16.14
CA GLY A 24 29.81 16.01 -15.07
C GLY A 24 29.51 17.17 -14.10
N PHE A 25 28.33 17.79 -14.19
CA PHE A 25 27.92 18.91 -13.34
C PHE A 25 27.68 18.52 -11.87
N ALA A 26 27.39 17.24 -11.59
CA ALA A 26 27.27 16.72 -10.24
C ALA A 26 27.62 15.22 -10.21
N SER A 27 28.56 14.86 -9.34
CA SER A 27 28.84 13.47 -8.95
C SER A 27 28.38 13.29 -7.51
N VAL A 28 27.47 12.35 -7.30
CA VAL A 28 26.92 12.02 -5.99
C VAL A 28 27.43 10.64 -5.58
N SER A 29 28.31 10.61 -4.58
CA SER A 29 28.76 9.35 -3.97
C SER A 29 27.70 8.87 -2.97
N GLY A 30 27.14 7.68 -3.21
CA GLY A 30 26.16 7.08 -2.29
C GLY A 30 26.70 6.89 -0.88
N LEU A 31 28.00 6.60 -0.75
CA LEU A 31 28.69 6.50 0.54
C LEU A 31 28.70 7.82 1.31
N ALA A 32 28.94 8.94 0.62
CA ALA A 32 28.98 10.25 1.27
C ALA A 32 27.62 10.62 1.86
N PHE A 33 26.53 10.33 1.15
CA PHE A 33 25.17 10.52 1.67
C PHE A 33 24.87 9.59 2.85
N LEU A 34 25.26 8.32 2.77
CA LEU A 34 25.07 7.37 3.88
C LEU A 34 25.78 7.88 5.15
N VAL A 35 27.05 8.28 5.03
CA VAL A 35 27.83 8.82 6.14
C VAL A 35 27.19 10.11 6.68
N PHE A 36 26.74 11.00 5.80
CA PHE A 36 26.06 12.23 6.20
C PHE A 36 24.78 11.94 7.00
N PHE A 37 23.89 11.10 6.48
CA PHE A 37 22.64 10.74 7.16
C PHE A 37 22.91 9.99 8.48
N ALA A 38 23.87 9.07 8.51
CA ALA A 38 24.27 8.39 9.74
C ALA A 38 24.81 9.38 10.78
N GLY A 39 25.61 10.37 10.35
CA GLY A 39 26.10 11.45 11.20
C GLY A 39 24.96 12.31 11.76
N VAL A 40 24.01 12.71 10.92
CA VAL A 40 22.81 13.46 11.34
C VAL A 40 22.01 12.65 12.37
N ILE A 41 21.76 11.36 12.13
CA ILE A 41 21.06 10.49 13.07
C ILE A 41 21.81 10.40 14.39
N MET A 42 23.14 10.24 14.37
CA MET A 42 23.94 10.19 15.59
C MET A 42 23.85 11.50 16.39
N VAL A 43 23.94 12.65 15.72
CA VAL A 43 23.80 13.98 16.34
C VAL A 43 22.41 14.13 16.97
N VAL A 44 21.35 13.73 16.26
CA VAL A 44 19.97 13.78 16.79
C VAL A 44 19.84 12.90 18.04
N ILE A 45 20.34 11.65 18.00
CA ILE A 45 20.32 10.75 19.17
C ILE A 45 21.11 11.36 20.33
N PHE A 46 22.26 11.96 20.06
CA PHE A 46 23.09 12.60 21.09
C PHE A 46 22.36 13.79 21.74
N ILE A 47 21.73 14.65 20.94
CA ILE A 47 20.94 15.79 21.42
C ILE A 47 19.77 15.29 22.27
N ILE A 48 19.00 14.30 21.80
CA ILE A 48 17.87 13.73 22.55
C ILE A 48 18.35 13.18 23.89
N ARG A 49 19.44 12.40 23.91
CA ARG A 49 19.99 11.84 25.15
C ARG A 49 20.46 12.93 26.13
N ARG A 50 21.12 13.96 25.65
CA ARG A 50 21.72 15.02 26.49
C ARG A 50 20.72 16.08 26.95
N VAL A 51 19.74 16.42 26.13
CA VAL A 51 18.78 17.49 26.40
C VAL A 51 17.50 16.92 27.01
N VAL A 52 16.89 15.92 26.37
CA VAL A 52 15.59 15.37 26.77
C VAL A 52 15.77 14.35 27.90
N ASN A 53 16.59 13.32 27.69
CA ASN A 53 16.68 12.22 28.65
C ASN A 53 17.49 12.56 29.91
N ARG A 54 18.34 13.60 29.89
CA ARG A 54 19.16 13.97 31.06
C ARG A 54 18.32 14.25 32.32
N ARG A 55 17.09 14.75 32.15
CA ARG A 55 16.18 15.04 33.28
C ARG A 55 15.10 13.96 33.48
N GLN A 56 14.99 13.01 32.57
CA GLN A 56 14.04 11.91 32.67
C GLN A 56 14.59 10.85 33.64
N LYS A 57 14.23 10.96 34.91
CA LYS A 57 14.48 9.90 35.90
C LYS A 57 13.49 8.77 35.64
N THR A 58 13.94 7.69 35.01
CA THR A 58 13.15 6.47 34.87
C THR A 58 13.13 5.73 36.19
N LYS A 59 11.95 5.55 36.78
CA LYS A 59 11.74 4.65 37.93
C LYS A 59 11.04 3.40 37.44
N ILE A 60 11.58 2.24 37.78
CA ILE A 60 10.88 0.97 37.59
C ILE A 60 10.02 0.79 38.83
N GLY A 61 8.71 0.69 38.64
CA GLY A 61 7.72 0.57 39.70
C GLY A 61 6.38 0.13 39.12
N ALA A 62 5.38 -0.02 39.99
CA ALA A 62 4.03 -0.30 39.56
C ALA A 62 3.58 0.77 38.54
N THR A 63 3.15 0.32 37.37
CA THR A 63 2.54 1.19 36.37
C THR A 63 1.11 1.51 36.81
N TRP A 64 0.57 2.61 36.28
CA TRP A 64 -0.83 2.96 36.53
C TRP A 64 -1.75 1.91 35.88
N ASP A 65 -2.38 1.07 36.70
CA ASP A 65 -3.26 -0.01 36.24
C ASP A 65 -4.72 0.16 36.72
N CYS A 66 -5.17 1.40 36.85
CA CYS A 66 -6.57 1.73 37.20
C CYS A 66 -7.12 0.99 38.44
N GLY A 67 -6.24 0.54 39.36
CA GLY A 67 -6.61 -0.19 40.57
C GLY A 67 -6.76 -1.71 40.43
N THR A 68 -6.26 -2.32 39.36
CA THR A 68 -6.19 -3.78 39.20
C THR A 68 -4.73 -4.26 39.01
N ASP A 69 -4.53 -5.57 38.92
CA ASP A 69 -3.22 -6.18 38.68
C ASP A 69 -3.02 -6.40 37.18
N LEU A 70 -1.81 -6.10 36.68
CA LEU A 70 -1.54 -6.21 35.26
C LEU A 70 -1.58 -7.67 34.83
N THR A 71 -2.46 -7.96 33.87
CA THR A 71 -2.58 -9.28 33.26
C THR A 71 -2.17 -9.22 31.80
N SER A 72 -1.76 -10.36 31.22
CA SER A 72 -1.42 -10.47 29.79
C SER A 72 -2.58 -10.08 28.86
N ARG A 73 -3.83 -10.06 29.35
CA ARG A 73 -5.01 -9.60 28.60
C ARG A 73 -5.04 -8.10 28.35
N MET A 74 -4.29 -7.30 29.12
CA MET A 74 -4.22 -5.85 28.98
C MET A 74 -3.21 -5.40 27.91
N GLU A 75 -2.45 -6.34 27.34
CA GLU A 75 -1.54 -6.05 26.24
C GLU A 75 -2.30 -5.53 25.01
N ILE A 76 -1.73 -4.52 24.35
CA ILE A 76 -2.29 -4.00 23.10
C ILE A 76 -2.16 -5.07 22.03
N THR A 77 -3.30 -5.57 21.56
CA THR A 77 -3.33 -6.53 20.45
C THR A 77 -2.95 -5.85 19.13
N SER A 78 -2.47 -6.65 18.17
CA SER A 78 -2.20 -6.20 16.80
C SER A 78 -3.43 -5.55 16.14
N THR A 79 -4.63 -6.10 16.41
CA THR A 79 -5.89 -5.54 15.94
C THR A 79 -6.19 -4.18 16.57
N GLY A 80 -5.94 -4.01 17.87
CA GLY A 80 -6.11 -2.75 18.57
C GLY A 80 -5.20 -1.65 18.02
N PHE A 81 -3.94 -1.98 17.77
CA PHE A 81 -3.00 -1.05 17.13
C PHE A 81 -3.41 -0.69 15.69
N ALA A 82 -3.72 -1.70 14.86
CA ALA A 82 -4.09 -1.49 13.46
C ALA A 82 -5.40 -0.71 13.31
N ARG A 83 -6.32 -0.81 14.27
CA ARG A 83 -7.63 -0.14 14.25
C ARG A 83 -7.51 1.37 14.03
N SER A 84 -6.54 2.03 14.65
CA SER A 84 -6.35 3.49 14.51
C SER A 84 -6.10 3.89 13.06
N ILE A 85 -5.20 3.18 12.39
CA ILE A 85 -4.86 3.42 10.98
C ILE A 85 -6.04 3.08 10.08
N VAL A 86 -6.66 1.92 10.30
CA VAL A 86 -7.81 1.45 9.51
C VAL A 86 -8.99 2.42 9.60
N LEU A 87 -9.23 3.02 10.77
CA LEU A 87 -10.30 4.01 10.97
C LEU A 87 -10.01 5.35 10.30
N ILE A 88 -8.75 5.82 10.31
CA ILE A 88 -8.34 7.03 9.57
C ILE A 88 -8.64 6.86 8.08
N PHE A 89 -8.32 5.68 7.53
CA PHE A 89 -8.54 5.35 6.12
C PHE A 89 -9.87 4.64 5.84
N LYS A 90 -10.86 4.75 6.73
CA LYS A 90 -12.14 4.01 6.61
C LYS A 90 -12.89 4.28 5.31
N GLY A 91 -12.75 5.47 4.73
CA GLY A 91 -13.39 5.84 3.47
C GLY A 91 -12.88 5.02 2.28
N ILE A 92 -11.60 4.65 2.31
CA ILE A 92 -10.94 3.86 1.26
C ILE A 92 -11.03 2.37 1.58
N LEU A 93 -10.63 1.98 2.79
CA LEU A 93 -10.52 0.57 3.21
C LEU A 93 -11.88 -0.10 3.48
N LYS A 94 -12.93 0.68 3.75
CA LYS A 94 -14.29 0.22 4.05
C LYS A 94 -14.28 -0.98 5.02
N PRO A 95 -13.76 -0.80 6.25
CA PRO A 95 -13.63 -1.89 7.19
C PRO A 95 -15.00 -2.36 7.69
N SER A 96 -15.13 -3.67 7.90
CA SER A 96 -16.22 -4.28 8.64
C SER A 96 -15.84 -4.35 10.12
N ILE A 97 -16.69 -3.82 10.99
CA ILE A 97 -16.47 -3.81 12.44
C ILE A 97 -17.64 -4.53 13.10
N GLN A 98 -17.36 -5.62 13.79
CA GLN A 98 -18.35 -6.35 14.58
C GLN A 98 -17.98 -6.25 16.06
N HIS A 99 -18.98 -5.91 16.87
CA HIS A 99 -18.85 -5.75 18.32
C HIS A 99 -19.79 -6.73 19.00
N GLU A 100 -19.22 -7.62 19.80
CA GLU A 100 -19.97 -8.51 20.67
C GLU A 100 -19.64 -8.15 22.13
N ILE A 101 -20.68 -7.95 22.93
CA ILE A 101 -20.54 -7.57 24.34
C ILE A 101 -21.38 -8.54 25.15
N GLU A 102 -20.72 -9.30 26.02
CA GLU A 102 -21.35 -10.15 27.00
C GLU A 102 -21.45 -9.36 28.32
N TYR A 103 -22.65 -9.28 28.89
CA TYR A 103 -22.91 -8.62 30.17
C TYR A 103 -23.13 -9.68 31.26
N HIS A 104 -22.78 -9.35 32.50
CA HIS A 104 -23.04 -10.22 33.64
C HIS A 104 -24.53 -10.29 33.99
N ASP A 105 -25.22 -9.14 34.01
CA ASP A 105 -26.63 -9.04 34.35
C ASP A 105 -27.29 -7.81 33.68
N SER A 106 -28.61 -7.78 33.59
CA SER A 106 -29.33 -6.64 32.95
C SER A 106 -29.11 -5.32 33.67
N GLU A 107 -28.96 -5.37 34.99
CA GLU A 107 -28.74 -4.23 35.89
C GLU A 107 -27.29 -3.69 35.84
N SER A 108 -26.32 -4.53 35.47
CA SER A 108 -24.88 -4.21 35.52
C SER A 108 -24.27 -3.92 34.15
N ARG A 109 -25.02 -3.21 33.28
CA ARG A 109 -24.60 -2.93 31.89
C ARG A 109 -23.29 -2.15 31.75
N TYR A 110 -22.85 -1.44 32.79
CA TYR A 110 -21.61 -0.67 32.79
C TYR A 110 -20.36 -1.53 33.01
N LEU A 111 -20.51 -2.78 33.49
CA LEU A 111 -19.42 -3.72 33.76
C LEU A 111 -19.57 -4.95 32.85
N PRO A 112 -19.21 -4.83 31.56
CA PRO A 112 -19.29 -5.95 30.63
C PRO A 112 -18.33 -7.05 31.07
N LYS A 113 -18.80 -8.30 31.03
CA LYS A 113 -18.01 -9.49 31.32
C LYS A 113 -16.93 -9.69 30.26
N GLN A 114 -17.30 -9.55 28.99
CA GLN A 114 -16.42 -9.72 27.86
C GLN A 114 -16.79 -8.78 26.72
N ARG A 115 -15.79 -8.25 26.02
CA ARG A 115 -15.96 -7.54 24.75
C ARG A 115 -15.09 -8.16 23.69
N THR A 116 -15.71 -8.62 22.61
CA THR A 116 -15.01 -9.14 21.44
C THR A 116 -15.18 -8.13 20.29
N VAL A 117 -14.07 -7.75 19.68
CA VAL A 117 -14.07 -6.84 18.52
C VAL A 117 -13.42 -7.56 17.35
N ILE A 118 -14.18 -7.78 16.29
CA ILE A 118 -13.70 -8.39 15.04
C ILE A 118 -13.59 -7.28 14.00
N LEU A 119 -12.35 -7.05 13.53
CA LEU A 119 -12.04 -6.06 12.50
C LEU A 119 -11.67 -6.79 11.20
N GLY A 120 -12.50 -6.65 10.18
CA GLY A 120 -12.26 -7.17 8.84
C GLY A 120 -11.98 -6.05 7.86
N VAL A 121 -10.98 -6.22 7.00
CA VAL A 121 -10.73 -5.30 5.86
C VAL A 121 -10.97 -6.08 4.58
N SER A 122 -11.87 -5.57 3.74
CA SER A 122 -12.15 -6.18 2.44
C SER A 122 -11.11 -5.74 1.40
N ASP A 123 -10.85 -6.60 0.42
CA ASP A 123 -9.92 -6.26 -0.66
C ASP A 123 -10.57 -5.25 -1.64
N VAL A 124 -10.21 -3.98 -1.42
CA VAL A 124 -10.68 -2.84 -2.20
C VAL A 124 -10.26 -2.98 -3.66
N TYR A 125 -9.03 -3.44 -3.95
CA TYR A 125 -8.54 -3.57 -5.32
C TYR A 125 -9.31 -4.65 -6.06
N LYS A 126 -9.54 -5.79 -5.42
CA LYS A 126 -10.34 -6.87 -6.01
C LYS A 126 -11.74 -6.40 -6.40
N THR A 127 -12.39 -5.68 -5.49
CA THR A 127 -13.78 -5.26 -5.65
C THR A 127 -13.94 -4.11 -6.65
N TYR A 128 -13.08 -3.09 -6.58
CA TYR A 128 -13.24 -1.88 -7.40
C TYR A 128 -12.46 -1.88 -8.70
N PHE A 129 -11.41 -2.70 -8.84
CA PHE A 129 -10.59 -2.73 -10.04
C PHE A 129 -10.72 -4.05 -10.79
N TYR A 130 -10.44 -5.17 -10.13
CA TYR A 130 -10.41 -6.47 -10.81
C TYR A 130 -11.79 -6.97 -11.24
N GLN A 131 -12.81 -6.86 -10.41
CA GLN A 131 -14.18 -7.28 -10.77
C GLN A 131 -14.75 -6.55 -11.99
N PRO A 132 -14.74 -5.19 -12.08
CA PRO A 132 -15.25 -4.51 -13.25
C PRO A 132 -14.39 -4.80 -14.49
N LEU A 133 -13.07 -4.86 -14.36
CA LEU A 133 -12.18 -5.20 -15.47
C LEU A 133 -12.45 -6.61 -16.01
N HIS A 134 -12.59 -7.60 -15.13
CA HIS A 134 -12.96 -8.97 -15.50
C HIS A 134 -14.31 -9.00 -16.24
N THR A 135 -15.29 -8.25 -15.73
CA THR A 135 -16.62 -8.16 -16.36
C THR A 135 -16.55 -7.52 -17.75
N LEU A 136 -15.78 -6.45 -17.92
CA LEU A 136 -15.57 -5.82 -19.22
C LEU A 136 -14.90 -6.76 -20.22
N VAL A 137 -13.81 -7.42 -19.83
CA VAL A 137 -13.11 -8.39 -20.69
C VAL A 137 -14.04 -9.54 -21.07
N HIS A 138 -14.85 -10.03 -20.13
CA HIS A 138 -15.82 -11.08 -20.38
C HIS A 138 -16.88 -10.64 -21.40
N ILE A 139 -17.44 -9.44 -21.26
CA ILE A 139 -18.40 -8.88 -22.22
C ILE A 139 -17.77 -8.72 -23.61
N LEU A 140 -16.55 -8.19 -23.70
CA LEU A 140 -15.82 -8.05 -24.96
C LEU A 140 -15.55 -9.40 -25.62
N SER A 141 -15.19 -10.41 -24.83
CA SER A 141 -15.00 -11.78 -25.32
C SER A 141 -16.29 -12.34 -25.93
N LEU A 142 -17.43 -12.19 -25.24
CA LEU A 142 -18.74 -12.63 -25.76
C LEU A 142 -19.14 -11.88 -27.04
N ARG A 143 -18.86 -10.57 -27.11
CA ARG A 143 -19.12 -9.76 -28.32
C ARG A 143 -18.25 -10.22 -29.49
N THR A 144 -16.97 -10.47 -29.26
CA THR A 144 -16.03 -10.97 -30.28
C THR A 144 -16.45 -12.35 -30.78
N LYS A 145 -16.86 -13.25 -29.88
CA LYS A 145 -17.42 -14.55 -30.23
C LYS A 145 -18.65 -14.44 -31.13
N LYS A 146 -19.50 -13.43 -30.93
CA LYS A 146 -20.66 -13.15 -31.78
C LYS A 146 -20.27 -12.63 -33.18
N ILE A 147 -19.19 -11.85 -33.27
CA ILE A 147 -18.66 -11.33 -34.55
C ILE A 147 -18.09 -12.47 -35.41
N GLN A 148 -17.52 -13.50 -34.78
CA GLN A 148 -17.17 -14.78 -35.43
C GLN A 148 -18.39 -15.64 -35.78
N SER A 149 -19.48 -15.01 -36.22
CA SER A 149 -20.57 -15.70 -36.91
C SER A 149 -19.95 -16.34 -38.15
N GLY A 150 -20.06 -17.66 -38.31
CA GLY A 150 -19.33 -18.48 -39.31
C GLY A 150 -19.63 -18.18 -40.78
N ASN A 151 -20.02 -16.97 -41.13
CA ASN A 151 -20.26 -16.49 -42.49
C ASN A 151 -18.94 -16.05 -43.14
N ILE A 152 -18.53 -16.78 -44.18
CA ILE A 152 -17.32 -16.53 -44.97
C ILE A 152 -17.29 -15.10 -45.56
N ASN A 153 -18.44 -14.56 -45.96
CA ASN A 153 -18.52 -13.25 -46.63
C ASN A 153 -18.11 -12.11 -45.70
N THR A 154 -18.39 -12.22 -44.40
CA THR A 154 -17.99 -11.23 -43.39
C THR A 154 -16.47 -11.18 -43.23
N TYR A 155 -15.79 -12.33 -43.30
CA TYR A 155 -14.33 -12.39 -43.22
C TYR A 155 -13.66 -11.76 -44.43
N ILE A 156 -14.16 -12.04 -45.63
CA ILE A 156 -13.64 -11.44 -46.88
C ILE A 156 -13.75 -9.91 -46.82
N PHE A 157 -14.88 -9.40 -46.33
CA PHE A 157 -15.08 -7.96 -46.14
C PHE A 157 -14.09 -7.34 -45.14
N TYR A 158 -13.83 -8.01 -44.00
CA TYR A 158 -12.82 -7.54 -43.05
C TYR A 158 -11.41 -7.52 -43.62
N ILE A 159 -11.02 -8.54 -44.40
CA ILE A 159 -9.71 -8.57 -45.07
C ILE A 159 -9.59 -7.41 -46.05
N PHE A 160 -10.60 -7.17 -46.88
CA PHE A 160 -10.62 -6.06 -47.84
C PHE A 160 -10.48 -4.69 -47.14
N ILE A 161 -11.23 -4.43 -46.07
CA ILE A 161 -11.10 -3.19 -45.29
C ILE A 161 -9.70 -3.08 -44.67
N THR A 162 -9.19 -4.16 -44.07
CA THR A 162 -7.87 -4.14 -43.44
C THR A 162 -6.78 -3.79 -44.45
N LEU A 163 -6.86 -4.33 -45.67
CA LEU A 163 -5.95 -3.99 -46.77
C LEU A 163 -6.03 -2.51 -47.16
N LEU A 164 -7.23 -1.95 -47.29
CA LEU A 164 -7.40 -0.52 -47.59
C LEU A 164 -6.79 0.36 -46.48
N VAL A 165 -7.06 0.06 -45.21
CA VAL A 165 -6.52 0.82 -44.07
C VAL A 165 -5.00 0.77 -44.04
N VAL A 166 -4.40 -0.41 -44.25
CA VAL A 166 -2.94 -0.55 -44.29
C VAL A 166 -2.36 0.23 -45.47
N LEU A 167 -2.96 0.11 -46.66
CA LEU A 167 -2.54 0.87 -47.84
C LEU A 167 -2.53 2.38 -47.57
N PHE A 168 -3.62 2.93 -47.05
CA PHE A 168 -3.71 4.34 -46.71
C PHE A 168 -2.76 4.77 -45.59
N ALA A 169 -2.46 3.90 -44.63
CA ALA A 169 -1.51 4.20 -43.56
C ALA A 169 -0.05 4.18 -44.07
N THR A 170 0.23 3.42 -45.13
CA THR A 170 1.57 3.33 -45.74
C THR A 170 1.82 4.33 -46.87
N LEU A 171 0.77 4.96 -47.38
CA LEU A 171 0.82 6.00 -48.41
C LEU A 171 1.04 7.37 -47.77
#